data_AF-A0A923YN60-F1
#
_entry.id   AF-A0A923YN60-F1
#
_cell.length_a   1.000
_cell.length_b   1.000
_cell.length_c   1.000
_cell.angle_alpha   90.00
_cell.angle_beta   90.00
_cell.angle_gamma   90.00
#
_symmetry.space_group_name_H-M   'P 1'
#
loop_
_entity.id
_entity.type
_entity.pdbx_description
1 polymer ?
#
loop_
_entity_poly.entity_id
_entity_poly.type
_entity_poly.pdbx_seq_one_letter_code
_entity_poly.pdbx_strand_id
1 'polypeptide(L)'
;MALILGIESSCDETAAAVIDSGGASLETRVVAQIVASQDDAHRPYGGVVPEIAARAHVEVLSPLIGRVLAQAGLKLTDMDAIAATAGPGLIGGVMVGLVTGKALAMAAGKPLVGVNHLEGHA
;
A
#
# COMPACT_ATOMS: atom_id res chain seq x y z
N MET A 1 15.81 -9.06 11.34
CA MET A 1 15.39 -8.85 9.94
C MET A 1 13.92 -9.16 9.90
N ALA A 2 13.14 -8.30 9.25
CA ALA A 2 11.68 -8.36 9.25
C ALA A 2 11.16 -7.95 7.87
N LEU A 3 10.22 -8.73 7.34
CA LEU A 3 9.54 -8.47 6.08
C LEU A 3 8.22 -7.72 6.34
N ILE A 4 8.06 -6.59 5.67
CA ILE A 4 6.95 -5.67 5.88
C ILE A 4 6.21 -5.47 4.57
N LEU A 5 4.89 -5.72 4.56
CA LEU A 5 4.03 -5.32 3.44
C LEU A 5 3.55 -3.89 3.67
N GLY A 6 4.01 -2.95 2.85
CA GLY A 6 3.53 -1.56 2.83
C GLY A 6 2.36 -1.38 1.86
N ILE A 7 1.40 -0.54 2.22
CA ILE A 7 0.20 -0.18 1.42
C ILE A 7 0.03 1.34 1.44
N GLU A 8 -0.12 1.94 0.27
CA GLU A 8 -0.31 3.39 0.08
C GLU A 8 -1.51 3.64 -0.85
N SER A 9 -2.41 4.53 -0.42
CA SER A 9 -3.66 4.88 -1.12
C SER A 9 -4.22 6.24 -0.68
N SER A 10 -3.35 7.18 -0.33
CA SER A 10 -3.73 8.48 0.26
C SER A 10 -4.33 9.46 -0.74
N CYS A 11 -4.04 9.33 -2.04
CA CYS A 11 -4.52 10.25 -3.08
C CYS A 11 -5.11 9.49 -4.28
N ASP A 12 -4.40 9.43 -5.41
CA ASP A 12 -4.84 8.85 -6.68
C ASP A 12 -3.90 7.75 -7.21
N GLU A 13 -2.92 7.36 -6.41
CA GLU A 13 -2.02 6.24 -6.67
C GLU A 13 -2.29 5.13 -5.66
N THR A 14 -2.41 3.90 -6.15
CA THR A 14 -2.45 2.72 -5.30
C THR A 14 -1.11 2.02 -5.38
N ALA A 15 -0.45 1.84 -4.26
CA ALA A 15 0.82 1.13 -4.23
C ALA A 15 0.86 0.08 -3.13
N ALA A 16 1.65 -0.96 -3.38
CA ALA A 16 2.09 -1.88 -2.35
C ALA A 16 3.55 -2.28 -2.59
N ALA A 17 4.26 -2.56 -1.51
CA ALA A 17 5.65 -2.96 -1.54
C ALA A 17 5.98 -3.97 -0.44
N VAL A 18 6.92 -4.87 -0.71
CA VAL A 18 7.54 -5.71 0.32
C VAL A 18 8.92 -5.13 0.64
N ILE A 19 9.13 -4.80 1.90
CA ILE A 19 10.37 -4.23 2.41
C ILE A 19 11.04 -5.20 3.37
N ASP A 20 12.33 -5.48 3.16
CA ASP A 20 13.20 -6.17 4.13
C ASP A 20 13.99 -5.15 4.95
N SER A 21 13.69 -5.04 6.24
CA SER A 21 14.41 -4.17 7.18
C SER A 21 15.90 -4.52 7.36
N GLY A 22 16.32 -5.71 6.93
CA GLY A 22 17.71 -6.16 6.96
C GLY A 22 18.62 -5.60 5.87
N GLY A 23 18.06 -4.97 4.83
CA GLY A 23 18.84 -4.44 3.70
C GLY A 23 19.79 -3.31 4.11
N ALA A 24 21.03 -3.36 3.59
CA ALA A 24 22.10 -2.40 3.87
C ALA A 24 21.90 -1.03 3.19
N SER A 25 21.15 -0.97 2.10
CA SER A 25 20.75 0.23 1.36
C SER A 25 19.26 0.19 1.01
N LEU A 26 18.66 1.32 0.65
CA LEU A 26 17.25 1.39 0.21
C LEU A 26 16.94 0.42 -0.93
N GLU A 27 17.83 0.33 -1.93
CA GLU A 27 17.66 -0.61 -3.05
C GLU A 27 17.63 -2.07 -2.58
N THR A 28 18.48 -2.44 -1.63
CA THR A 28 18.50 -3.79 -1.07
C THR A 28 17.35 -4.08 -0.10
N ARG A 29 16.64 -3.04 0.35
CA ARG A 29 15.46 -3.19 1.22
C ARG A 29 14.18 -3.43 0.43
N VAL A 30 14.06 -2.92 -0.81
CA VAL A 30 12.87 -3.11 -1.63
C VAL A 30 12.93 -4.48 -2.31
N VAL A 31 12.16 -5.44 -1.81
CA VAL A 31 12.08 -6.79 -2.39
C VAL A 31 11.21 -6.79 -3.65
N ALA A 32 10.05 -6.12 -3.58
CA ALA A 32 9.17 -5.89 -4.73
C ALA A 32 8.28 -4.68 -4.45
N GLN A 33 7.86 -3.98 -5.50
CA GLN A 33 6.86 -2.91 -5.41
C GLN A 33 6.07 -2.79 -6.71
N ILE A 34 4.81 -2.36 -6.61
CA ILE A 34 3.96 -2.02 -7.75
C ILE A 34 3.16 -0.77 -7.41
N VAL A 35 3.05 0.14 -8.38
CA VAL A 35 2.22 1.35 -8.32
C VAL A 35 1.19 1.30 -9.45
N ALA A 36 -0.06 1.65 -9.16
CA ALA A 36 -1.13 1.85 -10.12
C ALA A 36 -1.67 3.29 -9.98
N SER A 37 -1.38 4.13 -10.97
CA SER A 37 -1.86 5.51 -11.05
C SER A 37 -3.26 5.56 -11.67
N GLN A 38 -4.04 6.58 -11.28
CA GLN A 38 -5.38 6.87 -11.76
C GLN A 38 -5.44 8.12 -12.66
N ASP A 39 -4.30 8.65 -13.13
CA ASP A 39 -4.20 9.91 -13.87
C ASP A 39 -5.21 10.00 -15.04
N ASP A 40 -5.35 8.92 -15.80
CA ASP A 40 -6.25 8.85 -16.96
C ASP A 40 -7.73 9.02 -16.55
N ALA A 41 -8.11 8.50 -15.38
CA ALA A 41 -9.48 8.61 -14.86
C ALA A 41 -9.80 10.03 -14.36
N HIS A 42 -8.80 10.75 -13.86
CA HIS A 42 -8.96 12.11 -13.33
C HIS A 42 -8.75 13.21 -14.39
N ARG A 43 -8.05 12.90 -15.49
CA ARG A 43 -7.72 13.85 -16.57
C ARG A 43 -8.92 14.68 -17.09
N PRO A 44 -10.12 14.12 -17.32
CA PRO A 44 -11.27 14.90 -17.82
C PRO A 44 -11.76 15.99 -16.86
N TYR A 45 -11.43 15.89 -15.57
CA TYR A 45 -11.91 16.77 -14.51
C TYR A 45 -10.91 17.86 -14.13
N GLY A 46 -9.68 17.80 -14.64
CA GLY A 46 -8.62 18.77 -14.33
C GLY A 46 -8.08 18.70 -12.90
N GLY A 47 -8.38 17.62 -12.16
CA GLY A 47 -7.94 17.38 -10.80
C GLY A 47 -8.50 16.07 -10.25
N VAL A 48 -7.96 15.63 -9.10
CA VAL A 48 -8.39 14.39 -8.45
C VAL A 48 -9.84 14.50 -7.98
N VAL A 49 -10.69 13.57 -8.42
CA VAL A 49 -12.07 13.44 -7.94
C VAL A 49 -12.09 12.41 -6.81
N PRO A 50 -12.35 12.80 -5.54
CA PRO A 50 -12.16 11.92 -4.39
C PRO A 50 -12.94 10.59 -4.44
N GLU A 51 -14.17 10.62 -4.97
CA GLU A 51 -15.01 9.41 -5.10
C GLU A 51 -14.48 8.44 -6.17
N ILE A 52 -13.99 8.96 -7.30
CA ILE A 52 -13.37 8.13 -8.35
C ILE A 52 -12.12 7.46 -7.77
N ALA A 53 -11.32 8.22 -7.03
CA ALA A 53 -10.09 7.70 -6.43
C ALA A 53 -10.34 6.60 -5.41
N ALA A 54 -11.28 6.83 -4.48
CA ALA A 54 -11.65 5.84 -3.48
C ALA A 54 -12.13 4.52 -4.11
N ARG A 55 -12.97 4.58 -5.15
CA ARG A 55 -13.45 3.37 -5.86
C ARG A 55 -12.34 2.63 -6.58
N ALA A 56 -11.47 3.37 -7.27
CA ALA A 56 -10.34 2.77 -7.96
C ALA A 56 -9.40 2.03 -6.99
N HIS A 57 -9.12 2.59 -5.80
CA HIS A 57 -8.37 1.87 -4.77
C HIS A 57 -9.03 0.54 -4.40
N VAL A 58 -10.35 0.50 -4.15
CA VAL A 58 -11.07 -0.73 -3.80
C VAL A 58 -10.92 -1.81 -4.87
N GLU A 59 -11.00 -1.42 -6.14
CA GLU A 59 -10.91 -2.35 -7.27
C GLU A 59 -9.51 -2.95 -7.43
N VAL A 60 -8.46 -2.15 -7.20
CA VAL A 60 -7.09 -2.56 -7.55
C VAL A 60 -6.26 -3.06 -6.38
N LEU A 61 -6.58 -2.73 -5.12
CA LEU A 61 -5.70 -3.01 -3.98
C LEU A 61 -5.41 -4.51 -3.81
N SER A 62 -6.46 -5.34 -3.79
CA SER A 62 -6.34 -6.78 -3.59
C SER A 62 -5.53 -7.48 -4.68
N PRO A 63 -5.83 -7.30 -5.99
CA PRO A 63 -5.00 -7.89 -7.05
C PRO A 63 -3.59 -7.30 -7.07
N LEU A 64 -3.40 -6.01 -6.75
CA LEU A 64 -2.07 -5.39 -6.70
C LEU A 64 -1.19 -6.03 -5.61
N ILE A 65 -1.72 -6.21 -4.40
CA ILE A 65 -1.01 -6.90 -3.30
C ILE A 65 -0.65 -8.33 -3.70
N GLY A 66 -1.58 -9.06 -4.31
CA GLY A 66 -1.32 -10.41 -4.81
C GLY A 66 -0.16 -10.47 -5.81
N ARG A 67 -0.09 -9.50 -6.75
CA ARG A 67 1.03 -9.40 -7.70
C ARG A 67 2.35 -9.04 -7.02
N VAL A 68 2.36 -8.12 -6.07
CA VAL A 68 3.57 -7.73 -5.33
C VAL A 68 4.16 -8.91 -4.57
N LEU A 69 3.32 -9.67 -3.85
CA LEU A 69 3.73 -10.87 -3.14
C LEU A 69 4.26 -11.94 -4.11
N ALA A 70 3.57 -12.14 -5.24
CA ALA A 70 4.03 -13.07 -6.28
C ALA A 70 5.38 -12.66 -6.90
N GLN A 71 5.59 -11.37 -7.18
CA GLN A 71 6.86 -10.85 -7.68
C GLN A 71 7.99 -11.03 -6.66
N ALA A 72 7.69 -10.90 -5.36
CA ALA A 72 8.64 -11.18 -4.29
C ALA A 72 8.88 -12.69 -4.04
N GLY A 73 8.06 -13.58 -4.62
CA GLY A 73 8.10 -15.01 -4.33
C GLY A 73 7.65 -15.37 -2.90
N LEU A 74 6.84 -14.52 -2.28
CA LEU A 74 6.43 -14.62 -0.88
C LEU A 74 4.91 -14.78 -0.74
N LYS A 75 4.48 -15.23 0.43
CA LYS A 75 3.07 -15.28 0.85
C LYS A 75 2.81 -14.25 1.93
N LEU A 76 1.54 -13.92 2.13
CA LEU A 76 1.12 -13.03 3.22
C LEU A 76 1.60 -13.53 4.60
N THR A 77 1.65 -14.85 4.80
CA THR A 77 2.11 -15.47 6.05
C THR A 77 3.58 -15.25 6.37
N ASP A 78 4.38 -14.95 5.34
CA ASP A 78 5.82 -14.71 5.46
C ASP A 78 6.12 -13.28 5.94
N MET A 79 5.11 -12.40 5.94
CA MET A 79 5.25 -11.04 6.47
C MET A 79 5.31 -11.05 7.99
N ASP A 80 6.13 -10.18 8.56
CA ASP A 80 6.24 -9.95 10.00
C ASP A 80 5.33 -8.81 10.47
N ALA A 81 5.03 -7.85 9.58
CA ALA A 81 4.10 -6.76 9.84
C ALA A 81 3.41 -6.30 8.55
N ILE A 82 2.24 -5.69 8.70
CA ILE A 82 1.55 -4.97 7.63
C ILE A 82 1.61 -3.48 7.99
N ALA A 83 2.10 -2.65 7.08
CA ALA A 83 2.12 -1.21 7.20
C ALA A 83 1.15 -0.60 6.19
N ALA A 84 0.35 0.37 6.63
CA ALA A 84 -0.58 1.06 5.74
C ALA A 84 -0.64 2.55 6.11
N THR A 85 -0.76 3.39 5.09
CA THR A 85 -0.89 4.83 5.28
C THR A 85 -2.17 5.17 6.07
N ALA A 86 -1.99 5.85 7.20
CA ALA A 86 -3.06 6.29 8.09
C ALA A 86 -3.39 7.79 7.92
N GLY A 87 -2.76 8.46 6.96
CA GLY A 87 -2.93 9.87 6.64
C GLY A 87 -1.62 10.66 6.74
N PRO A 88 -1.60 11.96 6.39
CA PRO A 88 -2.71 12.70 5.77
C PRO A 88 -3.04 12.18 4.36
N GLY A 89 -4.23 12.51 3.86
CA GLY A 89 -4.70 12.11 2.54
C GLY A 89 -6.20 12.31 2.35
N LEU A 90 -6.71 11.99 1.16
CA LEU A 90 -8.13 11.93 0.87
C LEU A 90 -8.76 10.80 1.67
N ILE A 91 -9.72 11.13 2.55
CA ILE A 91 -10.24 10.21 3.57
C ILE A 91 -10.78 8.89 2.98
N GLY A 92 -11.39 8.93 1.79
CA GLY A 92 -11.87 7.73 1.11
C GLY A 92 -10.73 6.77 0.77
N GLY A 93 -9.65 7.26 0.14
CA GLY A 93 -8.48 6.45 -0.18
C GLY A 93 -7.74 5.96 1.06
N VAL A 94 -7.50 6.83 2.05
CA VAL A 94 -6.84 6.46 3.31
C VAL A 94 -7.58 5.31 4.01
N MET A 95 -8.91 5.40 4.10
CA MET A 95 -9.73 4.35 4.72
C MET A 95 -9.63 3.02 3.97
N VAL A 96 -9.63 3.04 2.64
CA VAL A 96 -9.54 1.81 1.82
C VAL A 96 -8.22 1.07 2.09
N GLY A 97 -7.09 1.76 2.02
CA GLY A 97 -5.77 1.16 2.27
C GLY A 97 -5.63 0.68 3.72
N LEU A 98 -5.96 1.53 4.70
CA LEU A 98 -5.80 1.21 6.11
C LEU A 98 -6.70 0.05 6.56
N VAL A 99 -7.96 0.00 6.13
CA VAL A 99 -8.87 -1.11 6.46
C VAL A 99 -8.43 -2.40 5.78
N THR A 100 -7.92 -2.33 4.55
CA THR A 100 -7.38 -3.53 3.89
C THR A 100 -6.14 -4.05 4.62
N GLY A 101 -5.20 -3.17 4.97
CA GLY A 101 -4.03 -3.53 5.78
C GLY A 101 -4.43 -4.14 7.12
N LYS A 102 -5.43 -3.57 7.80
CA LYS A 102 -5.99 -4.11 9.05
C LYS A 102 -6.57 -5.51 8.86
N ALA A 103 -7.35 -5.73 7.81
CA ALA A 103 -7.94 -7.02 7.53
C ALA A 103 -6.86 -8.09 7.26
N LEU A 104 -5.82 -7.75 6.48
CA LEU A 104 -4.69 -8.64 6.20
C LEU A 104 -3.89 -8.96 7.46
N ALA A 105 -3.61 -7.95 8.29
CA ALA A 105 -2.92 -8.11 9.56
C ALA A 105 -3.69 -9.05 10.50
N MET A 106 -5.01 -8.87 10.62
CA MET A 106 -5.89 -9.73 11.41
C MET A 106 -5.93 -11.17 10.86
N ALA A 107 -6.05 -11.34 9.54
CA ALA A 107 -6.11 -12.65 8.91
C ALA A 107 -4.79 -13.44 9.04
N ALA A 108 -3.64 -12.75 9.01
CA ALA A 108 -2.32 -13.36 9.11
C ALA A 108 -1.79 -13.45 10.57
N GLY A 109 -2.52 -12.89 11.54
CA GLY A 109 -2.07 -12.80 12.93
C GLY A 109 -0.82 -11.94 13.11
N LYS A 110 -0.69 -10.87 12.31
CA LYS A 110 0.48 -9.97 12.29
C LYS A 110 0.11 -8.58 12.82
N PRO A 111 1.06 -7.81 13.38
CA PRO A 111 0.81 -6.42 13.75
C PRO A 111 0.49 -5.55 12.52
N LEU A 112 -0.39 -4.57 12.73
CA LEU A 112 -0.63 -3.47 11.82
C LEU A 112 0.14 -2.23 12.30
N VAL A 113 0.83 -1.55 11.39
CA VAL A 113 1.49 -0.27 11.61
C VAL A 113 0.79 0.79 10.76
N GLY A 114 0.16 1.78 11.42
CA GLY A 114 -0.35 2.96 10.74
C GLY A 114 0.79 3.94 10.48
N VAL A 115 1.00 4.31 9.22
CA VAL A 115 2.13 5.15 8.80
C VAL A 115 1.64 6.55 8.44
N ASN A 116 2.34 7.58 8.90
CA ASN A 116 2.11 8.94 8.43
C ASN A 116 2.69 9.08 7.01
N HIS A 117 1.88 9.55 6.04
CA HIS A 117 2.28 9.66 4.65
C HIS A 117 3.53 10.54 4.47
N LEU A 118 3.62 11.66 5.18
CA LEU A 118 4.76 12.57 5.08
C LEU A 118 6.03 11.97 5.71
N GLU A 119 5.89 11.21 6.80
CA GLU A 119 7.01 10.45 7.36
C GLU A 119 7.46 9.32 6.41
N GLY A 120 6.54 8.76 5.62
CA GLY A 120 6.86 7.78 4.59
C GLY A 120 7.69 8.33 3.43
N HIS A 121 7.61 9.64 3.18
CA HIS A 121 8.43 10.33 2.18
C HIS A 121 9.80 10.79 2.70
N ALA A 122 9.95 10.97 4.01
CA ALA A 122 11.14 11.58 4.63
C ALA A 122 12.36 10.64 4.65
#